data_AF-A3U6P0-F1
#
_entry.id   AF-A3U6P0-F1
#
_cell.length_a   1.000
_cell.length_b   1.000
_cell.length_c   1.000
_cell.angle_alpha   90.00
_cell.angle_beta   90.00
_cell.angle_gamma   90.00
#
_symmetry.space_group_name_H-M   'P 1'
#
loop_
_entity.id
_entity.type
_entity.pdbx_description
1 polymer ?
#
loop_
_entity_poly.entity_id
_entity_poly.type
_entity_poly.pdbx_seq_one_letter_code
_entity_poly.pdbx_strand_id
1 'polypeptide(L)'
;MHFNKYILKSTLYIGVLFLFFSCDNDDSSSNLIEPTPILNGTYILTTLNADVPVDLNNDDITNTDLLEETSCFDIMEVNFNTDGSFSAINSKLDFNGGASGNEVTCTTRTDSGTWSLTENALTLSVIIAGSTITETKEISLTDTTFSFNVTESEIDAYVEDTSESSSSSITELFLEYTKQ
;
A
#
# COMPACT_ATOMS: atom_id res chain seq x y z
N MET A 1 54.95 39.56 -4.91
CA MET A 1 55.57 40.53 -3.98
C MET A 1 55.20 41.94 -4.44
N HIS A 2 54.91 42.82 -3.48
CA HIS A 2 54.57 44.24 -3.59
C HIS A 2 53.11 44.67 -3.88
N PHE A 3 52.48 45.04 -2.77
CA PHE A 3 51.50 46.09 -2.55
C PHE A 3 51.63 47.30 -3.48
N ASN A 4 50.49 47.90 -3.86
CA ASN A 4 50.45 49.34 -4.01
C ASN A 4 49.17 49.97 -3.49
N LYS A 5 49.38 51.11 -2.82
CA LYS A 5 48.50 51.82 -1.89
C LYS A 5 47.42 52.65 -2.59
N TYR A 6 46.30 52.74 -1.90
CA TYR A 6 45.16 53.64 -2.07
C TYR A 6 45.56 55.12 -2.15
N ILE A 7 44.91 55.89 -3.05
CA ILE A 7 44.73 57.34 -2.91
C ILE A 7 43.26 57.69 -3.18
N LEU A 8 42.64 58.23 -2.14
CA LEU A 8 41.28 58.74 -2.04
C LEU A 8 41.14 60.06 -2.82
N LYS A 9 40.07 60.25 -3.59
CA LYS A 9 39.52 61.60 -3.87
C LYS A 9 38.00 61.58 -3.74
N SER A 10 37.56 62.26 -2.70
CA SER A 10 36.18 62.55 -2.32
C SER A 10 35.64 63.71 -3.15
N THR A 11 34.43 63.58 -3.70
CA THR A 11 33.53 64.71 -3.95
C THR A 11 32.07 64.24 -3.95
N LEU A 12 31.18 65.15 -3.56
CA LEU A 12 30.01 64.98 -2.71
C LEU A 12 28.68 65.23 -3.46
N TYR A 13 27.67 64.37 -3.17
CA TYR A 13 26.20 64.56 -3.15
C TYR A 13 25.31 64.80 -4.39
N ILE A 14 24.28 63.96 -4.49
CA ILE A 14 22.81 64.20 -4.56
C ILE A 14 22.24 62.90 -5.17
N GLY A 15 21.53 62.04 -4.46
CA GLY A 15 20.34 62.30 -3.68
C GLY A 15 19.17 61.64 -4.39
N VAL A 16 18.91 60.36 -4.11
CA VAL A 16 17.57 59.77 -4.28
C VAL A 16 17.39 58.71 -3.19
N LEU A 17 16.57 59.06 -2.21
CA LEU A 17 16.02 58.15 -1.23
C LEU A 17 14.88 57.38 -1.92
N PHE A 18 15.17 56.19 -2.43
CA PHE A 18 14.13 55.22 -2.77
C PHE A 18 13.82 54.39 -1.53
N LEU A 19 12.84 54.85 -0.76
CA LEU A 19 12.09 53.99 0.15
C LEU A 19 11.16 53.13 -0.70
N PHE A 20 11.65 51.97 -1.13
CA PHE A 20 10.73 50.90 -1.47
C PHE A 20 10.34 50.25 -0.14
N PHE A 21 9.08 50.47 0.25
CA PHE A 21 8.38 49.68 1.24
C PHE A 21 8.68 48.20 0.97
N SER A 22 9.32 47.50 1.91
CA SER A 22 9.12 46.06 1.99
C SER A 22 7.66 45.88 2.37
N CYS A 23 6.84 45.51 1.38
CA CYS A 23 5.59 44.86 1.71
C CYS A 23 6.01 43.55 2.36
N ASP A 24 5.75 43.47 3.67
CA ASP A 24 5.65 42.22 4.37
C ASP A 24 4.45 41.50 3.73
N ASN A 25 4.72 40.72 2.69
CA ASN A 25 3.82 39.65 2.33
C ASN A 25 4.04 38.58 3.40
N ASP A 26 3.42 38.78 4.56
CA ASP A 26 2.85 37.71 5.35
C ASP A 26 1.77 37.04 4.49
N ASP A 27 2.19 36.42 3.38
CA ASP A 27 1.48 35.25 2.88
C ASP A 27 1.77 34.18 3.91
N SER A 28 0.99 34.23 4.99
CA SER A 28 0.64 33.05 5.75
C SER A 28 -0.04 32.11 4.77
N SER A 29 0.76 31.42 3.93
CA SER A 29 0.40 30.11 3.47
C SER A 29 0.25 29.32 4.76
N SER A 30 -0.99 29.25 5.24
CA SER A 30 -1.41 28.10 6.02
C SER A 30 -1.00 26.91 5.16
N ASN A 31 0.17 26.34 5.45
CA ASN A 31 0.42 24.96 5.16
C ASN A 31 -0.72 24.26 5.89
N LEU A 32 -1.81 24.02 5.16
CA LEU A 32 -2.70 22.94 5.47
C LEU A 32 -1.75 21.73 5.42
N ILE A 33 -1.21 21.38 6.58
CA ILE A 33 -0.61 20.07 6.77
C ILE A 33 -1.82 19.18 6.62
N GLU A 34 -2.07 18.74 5.38
CA GLU A 34 -2.93 17.61 5.14
C GLU A 34 -2.43 16.53 6.11
N PRO A 35 -3.28 16.05 7.03
CA PRO A 35 -2.84 15.03 7.97
C PRO A 35 -2.31 13.87 7.16
N THR A 36 -1.05 13.47 7.40
CA THR A 36 -0.52 12.25 6.79
C THR A 36 -1.47 11.11 7.15
N PRO A 37 -2.08 10.42 6.18
CA PRO A 37 -3.06 9.39 6.48
C PRO A 37 -2.42 8.34 7.38
N ILE A 38 -3.12 8.01 8.46
CA ILE A 38 -2.64 7.09 9.48
C ILE A 38 -3.30 5.75 9.23
N LEU A 39 -2.49 4.72 8.95
CA LEU A 39 -2.94 3.37 8.61
C LEU A 39 -3.72 2.67 9.75
N ASN A 40 -3.74 3.22 10.96
CA ASN A 40 -4.46 2.64 12.11
C ASN A 40 -5.95 2.41 11.86
N GLY A 41 -6.43 1.24 12.31
CA GLY A 41 -7.84 0.83 12.25
C GLY A 41 -8.02 -0.58 11.70
N THR A 42 -9.29 -0.98 11.60
CA THR A 42 -9.71 -2.23 10.97
C THR A 42 -10.08 -1.96 9.52
N TYR A 43 -9.58 -2.78 8.61
CA TYR A 43 -9.89 -2.74 7.20
C TYR A 43 -10.33 -4.11 6.72
N ILE A 44 -11.38 -4.16 5.92
CA ILE A 44 -11.84 -5.38 5.26
C ILE A 44 -11.43 -5.35 3.79
N LEU A 45 -11.22 -6.52 3.20
CA LEU A 45 -11.00 -6.62 1.76
C LEU A 45 -12.29 -6.21 1.02
N THR A 46 -12.17 -5.27 0.10
CA THR A 46 -13.31 -4.79 -0.71
C THR A 46 -13.09 -4.94 -2.21
N THR A 47 -11.87 -5.24 -2.63
CA THR A 47 -11.56 -5.53 -4.03
C THR A 47 -10.42 -6.53 -4.10
N LEU A 48 -10.60 -7.55 -4.94
CA LEU A 48 -9.54 -8.50 -5.30
C LEU A 48 -9.63 -8.78 -6.79
N ASN A 49 -8.90 -8.01 -7.59
CA ASN A 49 -8.91 -8.16 -9.05
C ASN A 49 -7.72 -9.00 -9.52
N ALA A 50 -7.98 -9.99 -10.36
CA ALA A 50 -6.98 -10.65 -11.19
C ALA A 50 -6.69 -9.85 -12.46
N ASP A 51 -5.50 -10.06 -13.04
CA ASP A 51 -5.09 -9.49 -14.32
C ASP A 51 -5.84 -10.08 -15.53
N VAL A 52 -6.45 -11.25 -15.34
CA VAL A 52 -7.25 -11.96 -16.33
C VAL A 52 -8.61 -12.37 -15.75
N PRO A 53 -9.68 -12.41 -16.57
CA PRO A 53 -10.96 -12.90 -16.10
C PRO A 53 -10.92 -14.42 -15.88
N VAL A 54 -11.54 -14.88 -14.80
CA VAL A 54 -11.61 -16.29 -14.42
C VAL A 54 -13.05 -16.69 -14.11
N ASP A 55 -13.33 -17.99 -14.14
CA ASP A 55 -14.60 -18.58 -13.74
C ASP A 55 -14.31 -19.59 -12.63
N LEU A 56 -14.46 -19.18 -11.36
CA LEU A 56 -14.15 -20.04 -10.21
C LEU A 56 -15.37 -20.81 -9.72
N ASN A 57 -16.57 -20.30 -9.96
CA ASN A 57 -17.82 -20.90 -9.52
C ASN A 57 -18.45 -21.85 -10.56
N ASN A 58 -17.88 -21.93 -11.76
CA ASN A 58 -18.30 -22.72 -12.91
C ASN A 58 -19.73 -22.39 -13.39
N ASP A 59 -20.08 -21.12 -13.45
CA ASP A 59 -21.38 -20.63 -13.96
C ASP A 59 -21.35 -20.14 -15.42
N ASP A 60 -20.22 -20.35 -16.12
CA ASP A 60 -19.92 -19.89 -17.49
C ASP A 60 -19.82 -18.35 -17.64
N ILE A 61 -19.78 -17.60 -16.53
CA ILE A 61 -19.53 -16.15 -16.51
C ILE A 61 -18.17 -15.93 -15.87
N THR A 62 -17.32 -15.16 -16.55
CA THR A 62 -15.98 -14.85 -16.04
C THR A 62 -15.93 -13.43 -15.49
N ASN A 63 -15.34 -13.22 -14.31
CA ASN A 63 -15.00 -11.90 -13.78
C ASN A 63 -13.51 -11.77 -13.49
N THR A 64 -13.01 -10.54 -13.54
CA THR A 64 -11.69 -10.19 -13.01
C THR A 64 -11.73 -10.01 -11.50
N ASP A 65 -12.87 -9.61 -10.94
CA ASP A 65 -13.05 -9.48 -9.49
C ASP A 65 -13.33 -10.86 -8.88
N LEU A 66 -12.38 -11.38 -8.13
CA LEU A 66 -12.47 -12.69 -7.51
C LEU A 66 -13.52 -12.75 -6.40
N LEU A 67 -13.97 -11.60 -5.87
CA LEU A 67 -15.05 -11.54 -4.89
C LEU A 67 -16.42 -11.86 -5.51
N GLU A 68 -16.58 -11.67 -6.83
CA GLU A 68 -17.77 -12.09 -7.57
C GLU A 68 -17.73 -13.58 -7.95
N GLU A 69 -16.52 -14.16 -7.97
CA GLU A 69 -16.27 -15.55 -8.35
C GLU A 69 -16.29 -16.51 -7.15
N THR A 70 -16.00 -16.04 -5.93
CA THR A 70 -15.96 -16.88 -4.73
C THR A 70 -16.09 -16.08 -3.42
N SER A 71 -16.68 -16.71 -2.40
CA SER A 71 -16.79 -16.15 -1.05
C SER A 71 -15.57 -16.40 -0.16
N CYS A 72 -14.52 -17.02 -0.69
CA CYS A 72 -13.37 -17.46 0.12
C CYS A 72 -12.58 -16.31 0.75
N PHE A 73 -12.67 -15.12 0.15
CA PHE A 73 -11.95 -13.94 0.61
C PHE A 73 -12.83 -12.99 1.44
N ASP A 74 -14.14 -13.25 1.58
CA ASP A 74 -15.10 -12.39 2.29
C ASP A 74 -14.73 -12.12 3.76
N ILE A 75 -13.96 -13.03 4.36
CA ILE A 75 -13.52 -12.96 5.75
C ILE A 75 -12.19 -12.24 5.93
N MET A 76 -11.53 -11.82 4.84
CA MET A 76 -10.23 -11.18 4.92
C MET A 76 -10.33 -9.80 5.55
N GLU A 77 -9.55 -9.60 6.61
CA GLU A 77 -9.55 -8.40 7.43
C GLU A 77 -8.14 -8.18 7.98
N VAL A 78 -7.73 -6.93 8.12
CA VAL A 78 -6.54 -6.56 8.88
C VAL A 78 -6.86 -5.45 9.88
N ASN A 79 -6.33 -5.58 11.09
CA ASN A 79 -6.40 -4.55 12.12
C ASN A 79 -5.00 -4.05 12.48
N PHE A 80 -4.78 -2.74 12.32
CA PHE A 80 -3.54 -2.04 12.66
C PHE A 80 -3.70 -1.24 13.97
N ASN A 81 -3.17 -1.76 15.07
CA ASN A 81 -3.28 -1.14 16.39
C ASN A 81 -2.30 0.03 16.56
N THR A 82 -2.66 0.99 17.41
CA THR A 82 -1.86 2.20 17.70
C THR A 82 -0.55 1.91 18.46
N ASP A 83 -0.43 0.72 19.05
CA ASP A 83 0.79 0.27 19.72
C ASP A 83 1.82 -0.36 18.76
N GLY A 84 1.52 -0.38 17.45
CA GLY A 84 2.37 -0.97 16.43
C GLY A 84 2.18 -2.48 16.23
N SER A 85 1.19 -3.10 16.89
CA SER A 85 0.79 -4.49 16.62
C SER A 85 -0.26 -4.60 15.52
N PHE A 86 -0.32 -5.73 14.82
CA PHE A 86 -1.39 -6.04 13.87
C PHE A 86 -1.93 -7.46 14.05
N SER A 87 -3.15 -7.69 13.57
CA SER A 87 -3.65 -9.02 13.25
C SER A 87 -4.32 -9.01 11.87
N ALA A 88 -4.15 -10.08 11.10
CA ALA A 88 -4.79 -10.25 9.80
C ALA A 88 -5.43 -11.63 9.69
N ILE A 89 -6.62 -11.70 9.11
CA ILE A 89 -7.23 -12.93 8.61
C ILE A 89 -6.94 -12.97 7.12
N ASN A 90 -6.16 -13.96 6.69
CA ASN A 90 -5.80 -14.20 5.30
C ASN A 90 -6.48 -15.46 4.81
N SER A 91 -7.00 -15.42 3.58
CA SER A 91 -7.55 -16.58 2.89
C SER A 91 -6.72 -16.91 1.66
N LYS A 92 -6.69 -18.20 1.33
CA LYS A 92 -6.03 -18.74 0.15
C LYS A 92 -6.95 -19.72 -0.56
N LEU A 93 -7.06 -19.58 -1.87
CA LEU A 93 -7.63 -20.56 -2.78
C LEU A 93 -6.61 -21.66 -3.06
N ASP A 94 -7.08 -22.90 -2.99
CA ASP A 94 -6.30 -24.10 -3.28
C ASP A 94 -7.10 -25.00 -4.24
N PHE A 95 -6.54 -25.25 -5.42
CA PHE A 95 -7.06 -26.16 -6.44
C PHE A 95 -6.42 -27.55 -6.35
N ASN A 96 -6.15 -28.06 -5.15
CA ASN A 96 -5.69 -29.42 -4.92
C ASN A 96 -6.85 -30.42 -4.92
N GLY A 97 -7.34 -30.75 -6.11
CA GLY A 97 -7.80 -32.11 -6.43
C GLY A 97 -8.89 -32.72 -5.55
N GLY A 98 -10.10 -32.17 -5.60
CA GLY A 98 -11.30 -32.98 -5.37
C GLY A 98 -11.31 -34.23 -6.25
N ALA A 99 -12.24 -35.17 -6.04
CA ALA A 99 -12.28 -36.46 -6.75
C ALA A 99 -12.32 -36.35 -8.30
N SER A 100 -12.47 -35.14 -8.85
CA SER A 100 -12.51 -34.81 -10.27
C SER A 100 -11.49 -33.75 -10.73
N GLY A 101 -10.61 -33.23 -9.86
CA GLY A 101 -9.59 -32.22 -10.23
C GLY A 101 -10.06 -30.75 -10.27
N ASN A 102 -11.35 -30.48 -10.04
CA ASN A 102 -11.98 -29.16 -10.16
C ASN A 102 -12.62 -28.63 -8.85
N GLU A 103 -12.29 -29.19 -7.69
CA GLU A 103 -12.86 -28.72 -6.42
C GLU A 103 -12.00 -27.57 -5.87
N VAL A 104 -12.59 -26.38 -5.78
CA VAL A 104 -11.98 -25.21 -5.16
C VAL A 104 -12.10 -25.33 -3.65
N THR A 105 -10.98 -25.33 -2.94
CA THR A 105 -10.96 -25.30 -1.48
C THR A 105 -10.33 -24.01 -0.97
N CYS A 106 -10.72 -23.63 0.24
CA CYS A 106 -10.30 -22.36 0.82
C CYS A 106 -9.72 -22.61 2.19
N THR A 107 -8.49 -22.14 2.36
CA THR A 107 -7.79 -22.21 3.64
C THR A 107 -7.69 -20.82 4.22
N THR A 108 -7.83 -20.74 5.54
CA THR A 108 -7.77 -19.47 6.27
C THR A 108 -6.67 -19.57 7.31
N ARG A 109 -5.91 -18.49 7.45
CA ARG A 109 -4.90 -18.34 8.49
C ARG A 109 -5.05 -16.99 9.18
N THR A 110 -4.82 -16.96 10.47
CA THR A 110 -4.69 -15.71 11.21
C THR A 110 -3.21 -15.45 11.49
N ASP A 111 -2.73 -14.30 11.04
CA ASP A 111 -1.38 -13.81 11.28
C ASP A 111 -1.41 -12.66 12.28
N SER A 112 -0.37 -12.55 13.11
CA SER A 112 -0.23 -11.43 14.04
C SER A 112 1.23 -11.10 14.27
N GLY A 113 1.50 -9.83 14.55
CA GLY A 113 2.87 -9.33 14.64
C GLY A 113 2.94 -7.83 14.85
N THR A 114 4.02 -7.22 14.35
CA THR A 114 4.21 -5.77 14.38
C THR A 114 4.14 -5.18 12.98
N TRP A 115 3.70 -3.93 12.88
CA TRP A 115 3.66 -3.18 11.63
C TRP A 115 4.32 -1.81 11.78
N SER A 116 4.79 -1.28 10.67
CA SER A 116 5.24 0.10 10.55
C SER A 116 4.99 0.59 9.13
N LEU A 117 4.68 1.88 8.98
CA LEU A 117 4.54 2.54 7.69
C LEU A 117 5.57 3.68 7.61
N THR A 118 6.45 3.62 6.61
CA THR A 118 7.38 4.71 6.30
C THR A 118 7.08 5.18 4.89
N GLU A 119 6.63 6.43 4.74
CA GLU A 119 6.08 6.95 3.49
C GLU A 119 4.94 6.04 3.00
N ASN A 120 5.17 5.27 1.93
CA ASN A 120 4.23 4.34 1.33
C ASN A 120 4.65 2.87 1.49
N ALA A 121 5.74 2.59 2.20
CA ALA A 121 6.22 1.25 2.44
C ALA A 121 5.63 0.69 3.75
N LEU A 122 4.66 -0.21 3.64
CA LEU A 122 4.12 -0.99 4.75
C LEU A 122 5.05 -2.17 5.04
N THR A 123 5.58 -2.22 6.24
CA THR A 123 6.39 -3.35 6.72
C THR A 123 5.62 -4.11 7.79
N LEU A 124 5.49 -5.43 7.60
CA LEU A 124 4.92 -6.36 8.57
C LEU A 124 6.01 -7.31 9.07
N SER A 125 6.03 -7.58 10.37
CA SER A 125 6.93 -8.56 10.96
C SER A 125 6.16 -9.57 11.81
N VAL A 126 6.33 -10.85 11.51
CA VAL A 126 5.71 -11.98 12.23
C VAL A 126 6.79 -12.89 12.82
N ILE A 127 6.49 -13.55 13.94
CA ILE A 127 7.41 -14.52 14.55
C ILE A 127 6.92 -15.93 14.23
N ILE A 128 7.70 -16.67 13.43
CA ILE A 128 7.41 -18.05 13.05
C ILE A 128 8.53 -18.93 13.58
N ALA A 129 8.17 -19.93 14.39
CA ALA A 129 9.12 -20.86 15.00
C ALA A 129 10.32 -20.18 15.71
N GLY A 130 10.08 -19.01 16.32
CA GLY A 130 11.11 -18.23 17.02
C GLY A 130 11.99 -17.35 16.12
N SER A 131 11.74 -17.32 14.81
CA SER A 131 12.41 -16.44 13.85
C SER A 131 11.49 -15.29 13.44
N THR A 132 12.02 -14.08 13.35
CA THR A 132 11.29 -12.93 12.79
C THR A 132 11.36 -12.98 11.27
N ILE A 133 10.20 -13.06 10.64
CA ILE A 133 10.03 -12.89 9.19
C ILE A 133 9.45 -11.50 8.96
N THR A 134 10.05 -10.76 8.05
CA THR A 134 9.65 -9.39 7.72
C THR A 134 9.37 -9.28 6.24
N GLU A 135 8.24 -8.69 5.89
CA GLU A 135 7.86 -8.36 4.52
C GLU A 135 7.56 -6.87 4.42
N THR A 136 7.94 -6.28 3.29
CA THR A 136 7.72 -4.86 3.00
C THR A 136 7.06 -4.73 1.65
N LYS A 137 5.98 -3.96 1.59
CA LYS A 137 5.19 -3.72 0.38
C LYS A 137 4.91 -2.24 0.21
N GLU A 138 5.09 -1.75 -1.01
CA GLU A 138 4.59 -0.42 -1.38
C GLU A 138 3.06 -0.45 -1.46
N ILE A 139 2.42 0.51 -0.81
CA ILE A 139 0.96 0.66 -0.77
C ILE A 139 0.54 2.03 -1.29
N SER A 140 -0.64 2.09 -1.90
CA SER A 140 -1.38 3.34 -2.07
C SER A 140 -2.28 3.52 -0.87
N LEU A 141 -2.16 4.64 -0.14
CA LEU A 141 -2.93 4.92 1.07
C LEU A 141 -3.78 6.18 0.87
N THR A 142 -5.06 6.09 1.21
CA THR A 142 -5.99 7.20 1.34
C THR A 142 -6.49 7.29 2.78
N ASP A 143 -7.44 8.20 3.07
CA ASP A 143 -8.05 8.28 4.40
C ASP A 143 -8.88 7.04 4.77
N THR A 144 -9.39 6.33 3.76
CA THR A 144 -10.35 5.23 3.94
C THR A 144 -9.92 3.91 3.33
N THR A 145 -8.89 3.90 2.47
CA THR A 145 -8.45 2.68 1.78
C THR A 145 -6.94 2.55 1.78
N PHE A 146 -6.47 1.30 1.75
CA PHE A 146 -5.12 1.01 1.27
C PHE A 146 -5.16 -0.11 0.22
N SER A 147 -4.26 -0.03 -0.75
CA SER A 147 -4.18 -1.01 -1.84
C SER A 147 -2.77 -1.32 -2.28
N PHE A 148 -2.58 -2.50 -2.86
CA PHE A 148 -1.29 -2.97 -3.36
C PHE A 148 -1.48 -4.04 -4.45
N ASN A 149 -0.43 -4.24 -5.25
CA ASN A 149 -0.38 -5.31 -6.26
C ASN A 149 0.42 -6.49 -5.73
N VAL A 150 -0.02 -7.71 -6.01
CA VAL A 150 0.69 -8.97 -5.83
C VAL A 150 1.23 -9.38 -7.18
N THR A 151 2.50 -9.76 -7.22
CA THR A 151 3.18 -10.22 -8.42
C THR A 151 3.13 -11.74 -8.55
N GLU A 152 3.49 -12.25 -9.73
CA GLU A 152 3.57 -13.69 -10.01
C GLU A 152 4.40 -14.44 -8.94
N SER A 153 5.46 -13.82 -8.43
CA SER A 153 6.32 -14.43 -7.40
C SER A 153 5.67 -14.58 -6.01
N GLU A 154 4.54 -13.93 -5.79
CA GLU A 154 3.83 -13.86 -4.51
C GLU A 154 2.43 -14.51 -4.58
N ILE A 155 2.00 -14.91 -5.78
CA ILE A 155 0.60 -15.27 -6.04
C ILE A 155 0.16 -16.53 -5.29
N ASP A 156 1.09 -17.47 -5.07
CA ASP A 156 0.88 -18.70 -4.30
C ASP A 156 0.42 -18.45 -2.85
N ALA A 157 0.58 -17.23 -2.34
CA ALA A 157 0.03 -16.82 -1.04
C ALA A 157 -1.50 -16.69 -1.05
N TYR A 158 -2.11 -16.48 -2.22
CA TYR A 158 -3.54 -16.22 -2.41
C TYR A 158 -4.22 -17.28 -3.29
N VAL A 159 -3.54 -17.76 -4.32
CA VAL A 159 -4.06 -18.73 -5.29
C VAL A 159 -2.97 -19.77 -5.55
N GLU A 160 -3.20 -21.01 -5.13
CA GLU A 160 -2.37 -22.15 -5.49
C GLU A 160 -3.14 -23.06 -6.45
N ASP A 161 -2.72 -23.06 -7.71
CA ASP A 161 -3.32 -23.87 -8.76
C ASP A 161 -2.33 -24.91 -9.30
N THR A 162 -2.61 -26.19 -9.01
CA THR A 162 -1.83 -27.32 -9.52
C THR A 162 -2.59 -28.14 -10.57
N SER A 163 -3.81 -27.72 -10.95
CA SER A 163 -4.76 -28.52 -11.74
C SER A 163 -5.06 -27.96 -13.14
N GLU A 164 -4.32 -26.93 -13.59
CA GLU A 164 -4.59 -26.24 -14.88
C GLU A 164 -6.01 -25.65 -14.94
N SER A 165 -6.48 -25.03 -13.84
CA SER A 165 -7.82 -24.43 -13.74
C SER A 165 -7.94 -23.08 -14.48
N SER A 166 -9.12 -22.46 -14.41
CA SER A 166 -9.34 -21.10 -14.91
C SER A 166 -8.43 -20.05 -14.25
N SER A 167 -7.90 -20.34 -13.04
CA SER A 167 -6.98 -19.46 -12.31
C SER A 167 -5.51 -19.60 -12.70
N SER A 168 -5.14 -20.62 -13.49
CA SER A 168 -3.75 -20.88 -13.89
C SER A 168 -3.09 -19.76 -14.71
N SER A 169 -3.89 -18.88 -15.31
CA SER A 169 -3.40 -17.74 -16.09
C SER A 169 -3.23 -16.45 -15.28
N ILE A 170 -3.59 -16.44 -13.99
CA ILE A 170 -3.43 -15.25 -13.16
C ILE A 170 -1.94 -15.05 -12.87
N THR A 171 -1.44 -13.85 -13.15
CA THR A 171 -0.05 -13.48 -12.88
C THR A 171 0.08 -12.27 -11.96
N GLU A 172 -0.99 -11.49 -11.79
CA GLU A 172 -1.02 -10.35 -10.88
C GLU A 172 -2.38 -10.26 -10.17
N LEU A 173 -2.37 -9.81 -8.92
CA LEU A 173 -3.60 -9.44 -8.21
C LEU A 173 -3.51 -7.99 -7.74
N PHE A 174 -4.63 -7.27 -7.79
CA PHE A 174 -4.79 -5.99 -7.12
C PHE A 174 -5.73 -6.17 -5.92
N LEU A 175 -5.25 -5.80 -4.73
CA LEU A 175 -6.03 -5.84 -3.49
C LEU A 175 -6.31 -4.43 -3.02
N GLU A 176 -7.56 -4.15 -2.65
CA GLU A 176 -7.94 -2.95 -1.90
C GLU A 176 -8.70 -3.32 -0.64
N TYR A 177 -8.28 -2.71 0.46
CA TYR A 177 -8.91 -2.84 1.75
C TYR A 177 -9.54 -1.50 2.15
N THR A 178 -10.79 -1.54 2.62
CA THR A 178 -11.53 -0.36 3.07
C THR A 178 -11.70 -0.37 4.59
N LYS A 179 -11.47 0.79 5.19
CA LYS A 179 -11.61 1.05 6.63
C LYS A 179 -13.07 0.94 7.07
N GLN A 180 -13.28 0.31 8.22
CA GLN A 180 -14.59 0.19 8.91
C GLN A 180 -14.87 1.37 9.85
#